data_AF-A0A816JTS8-F1
#
_entry.id   AF-A0A816JTS8-F1
#
_cell.length_a   1.000
_cell.length_b   1.000
_cell.length_c   1.000
_cell.angle_alpha   90.00
_cell.angle_beta   90.00
_cell.angle_gamma   90.00
#
_symmetry.space_group_name_H-M   'P 1'
#
loop_
_entity.id
_entity.type
_entity.pdbx_description
1 polymer ?
#
loop_
_entity_poly.entity_id
_entity_poly.type
_entity_poly.pdbx_seq_one_letter_code
_entity_poly.pdbx_strand_id
1 'polypeptide(L)'
;MIHGPCGVSNQKSPCMENNSGYVLYHNTFVCSEVSFQVHNQGYYINARYVSACESMWWNFAFHIHKRKPSVEKLIIHLEGEHNITIKSTDNLGRVIRKPGIEKTMFTEWMVLCRRSEFARTLTYVQIPEYFVWNNTTKVWSERKKGKTIGRIVA
;
A
#
# COMPACT_ATOMS: atom_id res chain seq x y z
N MET A 1 11.52 -18.66 22.01
CA MET A 1 11.79 -19.96 22.66
C MET A 1 11.71 -21.02 21.57
N ILE A 2 12.82 -21.71 21.30
CA ILE A 2 12.88 -22.75 20.26
C ILE A 2 12.40 -24.04 20.90
N HIS A 3 11.28 -24.59 20.43
CA HIS A 3 10.90 -25.95 20.80
C HIS A 3 11.66 -26.92 19.90
N GLY A 4 12.16 -28.02 20.48
CA GLY A 4 12.75 -29.11 19.70
C GLY A 4 11.75 -29.71 18.70
N PRO A 5 12.23 -30.57 17.78
CA PRO A 5 11.40 -31.14 16.72
C PRO A 5 10.17 -31.84 17.31
N CYS A 6 8.99 -31.55 16.78
CA CYS A 6 7.71 -32.16 17.16
C CYS A 6 7.04 -32.82 15.94
N GLY A 7 6.03 -33.66 16.16
CA GLY A 7 5.39 -34.46 15.10
C GLY A 7 5.93 -35.89 15.07
N VAL A 8 6.12 -36.47 13.87
CA VAL A 8 6.57 -37.87 13.69
C VAL A 8 7.90 -38.15 14.39
N SER A 9 8.77 -37.14 14.47
CA SER A 9 10.07 -37.23 15.14
C SER A 9 10.01 -37.19 16.68
N ASN A 10 8.92 -36.69 17.29
CA ASN A 10 8.73 -36.76 18.74
C ASN A 10 7.23 -36.67 19.13
N GLN A 11 6.58 -37.83 19.16
CA GLN A 11 5.14 -37.96 19.44
C GLN A 11 4.74 -37.66 20.89
N LYS A 12 5.70 -37.56 21.82
CA LYS A 12 5.42 -37.24 23.25
C LYS A 12 5.37 -35.74 23.52
N SER A 13 5.47 -34.90 22.49
CA SER A 13 5.44 -33.44 22.63
C SER A 13 4.02 -32.95 22.98
N PRO A 14 3.86 -31.96 23.88
CA PRO A 14 2.54 -31.49 24.34
C PRO A 14 1.61 -30.99 23.22
N CYS A 15 2.15 -30.55 22.08
CA CYS A 15 1.39 -30.07 20.92
C CYS A 15 0.75 -31.19 20.07
N MET A 16 0.95 -32.46 20.42
CA MET A 16 0.42 -33.63 19.69
C MET A 16 -0.78 -34.28 20.40
N GLU A 17 -1.19 -33.80 21.58
CA GLU A 17 -2.43 -34.28 22.21
C GLU A 17 -3.65 -33.85 21.36
N ASN A 18 -4.52 -34.82 21.06
CA ASN A 18 -5.72 -34.71 20.21
C ASN A 18 -5.51 -34.65 18.68
N ASN A 19 -4.36 -35.11 18.17
CA ASN A 19 -4.10 -35.31 16.74
C ASN A 19 -4.38 -34.06 15.86
N SER A 20 -4.38 -32.88 16.47
CA SER A 20 -4.69 -31.59 15.86
C SER A 20 -3.49 -30.67 16.08
N GLY A 21 -2.44 -30.90 15.29
CA GLY A 21 -1.20 -30.13 15.40
C GLY A 21 -1.40 -28.70 14.94
N TYR A 22 -1.43 -27.75 15.87
CA TYR A 22 -1.28 -26.34 15.55
C TYR A 22 0.21 -26.00 15.48
N VAL A 23 0.69 -25.64 14.29
CA VAL A 23 2.04 -25.15 14.07
C VAL A 23 2.00 -23.63 14.12
N LEU A 24 2.47 -23.05 15.23
CA LEU A 24 2.74 -21.61 15.31
C LEU A 24 4.20 -21.37 14.93
N TYR A 25 4.44 -20.90 13.70
CA TYR A 25 5.75 -20.36 13.33
C TYR A 25 5.65 -18.89 12.93
N HIS A 26 6.56 -18.15 13.55
CA HIS A 26 6.79 -16.72 13.46
C HIS A 26 7.09 -16.27 12.01
N ASN A 27 6.53 -15.10 11.65
CA ASN A 27 6.84 -14.25 10.52
C ASN A 27 8.18 -14.54 9.81
N THR A 28 8.13 -15.16 8.64
CA THR A 28 9.11 -14.88 7.58
C THR A 28 8.39 -14.98 6.24
N PHE A 29 8.11 -13.81 5.66
CA PHE A 29 7.57 -13.67 4.32
C PHE A 29 8.61 -14.20 3.33
N VAL A 30 8.41 -15.42 2.81
CA VAL A 30 9.02 -15.85 1.56
C VAL A 30 7.88 -16.26 0.64
N CYS A 31 7.51 -15.36 -0.27
CA CYS A 31 6.61 -15.66 -1.36
C CYS A 31 7.42 -16.40 -2.43
N SER A 32 7.37 -17.73 -2.42
CA SER A 32 7.95 -18.55 -3.49
C SER A 32 6.82 -18.93 -4.45
N GLU A 33 6.97 -18.63 -5.74
CA GLU A 33 6.12 -19.25 -6.76
C GLU A 33 6.45 -20.74 -6.81
N VAL A 34 5.47 -21.59 -6.46
CA VAL A 34 5.60 -23.03 -6.60
C VAL A 34 4.61 -23.47 -7.66
N SER A 35 5.12 -23.83 -8.84
CA SER A 35 4.35 -24.51 -9.88
C SER A 35 4.27 -26.00 -9.53
N PHE A 36 3.06 -26.51 -9.27
CA PHE A 36 2.84 -27.94 -9.04
C PHE A 36 2.42 -28.63 -10.35
N GLN A 37 3.07 -29.74 -10.71
CA GLN A 37 2.62 -30.60 -11.81
C GLN A 37 1.71 -31.71 -11.27
N VAL A 38 0.41 -31.65 -11.61
CA VAL A 38 -0.50 -32.80 -11.46
C VAL A 38 -0.51 -33.55 -12.77
N HIS A 39 0.05 -34.76 -12.79
CA HIS A 39 0.06 -35.61 -13.97
C HIS A 39 -1.30 -36.31 -14.13
N ASN A 40 -2.23 -35.68 -14.87
CA ASN A 40 -3.16 -36.41 -15.73
C ASN A 40 -3.70 -35.51 -16.85
N GLN A 41 -3.34 -35.86 -18.09
CA GLN A 41 -3.83 -35.38 -19.39
C GLN A 41 -4.53 -34.01 -19.47
N GLY A 42 -3.77 -32.99 -19.89
CA GLY A 42 -4.26 -31.95 -20.82
C GLY A 42 -4.77 -30.63 -20.24
N TYR A 43 -4.97 -30.50 -18.93
CA TYR A 43 -5.46 -29.24 -18.33
C TYR A 43 -4.50 -28.71 -17.27
N TYR A 44 -3.83 -27.60 -17.60
CA TYR A 44 -3.00 -26.86 -16.64
C TYR A 44 -3.91 -26.01 -15.75
N ILE A 45 -3.88 -26.26 -14.44
CA ILE A 45 -4.54 -25.37 -13.48
C ILE A 45 -3.53 -24.28 -13.12
N ASN A 46 -3.78 -23.05 -13.53
CA ASN A 46 -3.02 -21.90 -13.04
C ASN A 46 -3.49 -21.56 -11.62
N ALA A 47 -2.93 -22.28 -10.64
CA ALA A 47 -3.18 -22.05 -9.22
C ALA A 47 -1.89 -21.60 -8.54
N ARG A 48 -2.01 -20.54 -7.73
CA ARG A 48 -0.95 -20.10 -6.82
C ARG A 48 -1.23 -20.67 -5.44
N TYR A 49 -0.21 -21.27 -4.83
CA TYR A 49 -0.27 -21.61 -3.41
C TYR A 49 -0.43 -20.33 -2.58
N VAL A 50 -1.49 -20.26 -1.78
CA VAL A 50 -1.76 -19.18 -0.83
C VAL A 50 -1.56 -19.76 0.56
N SER A 51 -0.69 -19.14 1.36
CA SER A 51 -0.45 -19.64 2.73
C SER A 51 -1.73 -19.58 3.57
N ALA A 52 -1.82 -20.39 4.65
CA ALA A 52 -2.98 -20.34 5.55
C ALA A 52 -3.22 -18.92 6.10
N CYS A 53 -2.14 -18.20 6.46
CA CYS A 53 -2.22 -16.83 6.94
C CYS A 53 -2.73 -15.85 5.85
N GLU A 54 -2.28 -16.01 4.60
CA GLU A 54 -2.74 -15.20 3.47
C GLU A 54 -4.21 -15.51 3.12
N SER A 55 -4.61 -16.79 3.13
CA SER A 55 -5.99 -17.23 2.88
C SER A 55 -6.97 -16.75 3.94
N MET A 56 -6.57 -16.81 5.21
CA MET A 56 -7.34 -16.25 6.32
C MET A 56 -7.49 -14.74 6.18
N TRP A 57 -6.44 -14.03 5.74
CA TRP A 57 -6.56 -12.59 5.50
C TRP A 57 -7.61 -12.25 4.44
N TRP A 58 -7.62 -12.95 3.30
CA TRP A 58 -8.63 -12.75 2.26
C TRP A 58 -10.05 -13.03 2.77
N ASN A 59 -10.24 -14.11 3.54
CA ASN A 59 -11.55 -14.50 4.07
C ASN A 59 -12.07 -13.56 5.18
N PHE A 60 -11.18 -13.07 6.04
CA PHE A 60 -11.58 -12.27 7.21
C PHE A 60 -11.43 -10.76 7.01
N ALA A 61 -10.88 -10.32 5.87
CA ALA A 61 -10.71 -8.91 5.49
C ALA A 61 -10.05 -8.03 6.58
N PHE A 62 -9.18 -8.62 7.41
CA PHE A 62 -8.52 -7.88 8.49
C PHE A 62 -7.72 -6.67 7.97
N HIS A 63 -7.75 -5.56 8.70
CA HIS A 63 -6.99 -4.34 8.39
C HIS A 63 -5.47 -4.52 8.67
N ILE A 64 -4.76 -5.25 7.81
CA ILE A 64 -3.29 -5.39 7.89
C ILE A 64 -2.53 -4.21 7.27
N HIS A 65 -3.17 -3.38 6.45
CA HIS A 65 -2.49 -2.31 5.70
C HIS A 65 -2.33 -0.99 6.47
N LYS A 66 -2.28 -1.01 7.80
CA LYS A 66 -1.76 0.17 8.52
C LYS A 66 -0.24 0.21 8.36
N ARG A 67 0.21 0.67 7.19
CA ARG A 67 1.60 1.06 6.97
C ARG A 67 1.89 2.21 7.93
N LYS A 68 2.82 1.99 8.85
CA LYS A 68 3.33 3.01 9.75
C LYS A 68 4.80 3.24 9.40
N PRO A 69 5.19 4.45 9.00
CA PRO A 69 4.34 5.64 8.80
C PRO A 69 3.45 5.55 7.54
N SER A 70 2.44 6.42 7.45
CA SER A 70 1.60 6.54 6.25
C SER A 70 2.46 6.95 5.05
N VAL A 71 2.09 6.56 3.83
CA VAL A 71 2.82 6.91 2.61
C VAL A 71 1.91 7.69 1.67
N GLU A 72 2.32 8.90 1.29
CA GLU A 72 1.62 9.76 0.33
C GLU A 72 2.24 9.60 -1.05
N LYS A 73 1.43 9.35 -2.08
CA LYS A 73 1.91 9.24 -3.46
C LYS A 73 1.99 10.64 -4.07
N LEU A 74 3.20 11.07 -4.38
CA LEU A 74 3.47 12.38 -4.95
C LEU A 74 3.69 12.25 -6.46
N ILE A 75 2.77 12.79 -7.24
CA ILE A 75 2.84 12.73 -8.71
C ILE A 75 3.67 13.91 -9.19
N ILE A 76 4.61 13.63 -10.09
CA ILE A 76 5.36 14.64 -10.83
C ILE A 76 4.91 14.62 -12.29
N HIS A 77 4.90 15.79 -12.92
CA HIS A 77 4.52 15.95 -14.33
C HIS A 77 5.17 17.22 -14.87
N LEU A 78 5.26 17.34 -16.19
CA LEU A 78 5.64 18.57 -16.85
C LEU A 78 4.50 19.59 -16.83
N GLU A 79 4.79 20.85 -17.14
CA GLU A 79 3.79 21.89 -17.24
C GLU A 79 2.76 21.55 -18.33
N GLY A 80 1.47 21.60 -17.98
CA GLY A 80 0.39 21.21 -18.89
C GLY A 80 0.17 19.70 -19.06
N GLU A 81 1.12 18.84 -18.66
CA GLU A 81 1.06 17.39 -18.85
C GLU A 81 0.59 16.60 -17.62
N HIS A 82 -0.29 17.19 -16.80
CA HIS A 82 -0.84 16.49 -15.65
C HIS A 82 -1.94 15.51 -16.08
N ASN A 83 -1.90 14.29 -15.55
CA ASN A 83 -2.90 13.26 -15.87
C ASN A 83 -4.23 13.54 -15.14
N ILE A 84 -5.33 13.50 -15.90
CA ILE A 84 -6.70 13.62 -15.39
C ILE A 84 -7.41 12.29 -15.65
N THR A 85 -7.82 11.61 -14.58
CA THR A 85 -8.62 10.38 -14.69
C THR A 85 -10.09 10.72 -14.89
N ILE A 86 -10.67 10.26 -16.00
CA ILE A 86 -12.08 10.46 -16.36
C ILE A 86 -12.78 9.10 -16.35
N LYS A 87 -13.97 9.02 -15.75
CA LYS A 87 -14.81 7.79 -15.82
C LYS A 87 -15.68 7.83 -17.05
N SER A 88 -16.07 6.67 -17.57
CA SER A 88 -16.99 6.57 -18.72
C SER A 88 -18.34 7.26 -18.49
N THR A 89 -18.76 7.40 -17.24
CA THR A 89 -20.01 8.09 -16.84
C THR A 89 -19.86 9.61 -16.71
N ASP A 90 -18.64 10.15 -16.75
CA ASP A 90 -18.40 11.58 -16.55
C ASP A 90 -18.57 12.37 -17.85
N ASN A 91 -19.26 13.51 -17.75
CA ASN A 91 -19.38 14.44 -18.87
C ASN A 91 -18.08 15.26 -19.03
N LEU A 92 -17.45 15.16 -20.20
CA LEU A 92 -16.18 15.83 -20.51
C LEU A 92 -16.25 17.36 -20.31
N GLY A 93 -17.32 18.00 -20.78
CA GLY A 93 -17.49 19.45 -20.65
C GLY A 93 -17.57 19.92 -19.19
N ARG A 94 -18.17 19.12 -18.31
CA ARG A 94 -18.19 19.39 -16.86
C ARG A 94 -16.82 19.18 -16.21
N VAL A 95 -16.07 18.18 -16.64
CA VAL A 95 -14.73 17.89 -16.10
C VAL A 95 -13.78 19.02 -16.43
N ILE A 96 -13.75 19.48 -17.68
CA ILE A 96 -12.86 20.57 -18.13
C ILE A 96 -13.19 21.88 -17.40
N ARG A 97 -14.49 22.17 -17.20
CA ARG A 97 -14.92 23.40 -16.49
C ARG A 97 -14.80 23.32 -14.97
N LYS A 98 -14.27 22.22 -14.42
CA LYS A 98 -14.15 22.06 -12.98
C LYS A 98 -13.09 23.03 -12.45
N PRO A 99 -13.44 23.92 -11.51
CA PRO A 99 -12.47 24.85 -10.94
C PRO A 99 -11.34 24.08 -10.23
N GLY A 100 -10.09 24.46 -10.49
CA GLY A 100 -8.91 23.86 -9.86
C GLY A 100 -8.51 22.49 -10.40
N ILE A 101 -8.93 22.12 -11.61
CA ILE A 101 -8.48 20.87 -12.25
C ILE A 101 -6.99 20.89 -12.60
N GLU A 102 -6.48 22.07 -12.98
CA GLU A 102 -5.06 22.35 -13.24
C GLU A 102 -4.17 22.32 -11.99
N LYS A 103 -4.79 22.37 -10.79
CA LYS A 103 -4.07 22.41 -9.52
C LYS A 103 -3.73 21.01 -9.07
N THR A 104 -2.45 20.69 -9.10
CA THR A 104 -1.91 19.44 -8.61
C THR A 104 -1.14 19.66 -7.32
N MET A 105 -0.81 18.56 -6.64
CA MET A 105 0.05 18.61 -5.45
C MET A 105 1.41 19.25 -5.75
N PHE A 106 1.93 19.06 -6.96
CA PHE A 106 3.25 19.55 -7.36
C PHE A 106 3.22 21.06 -7.66
N THR A 107 2.22 21.55 -8.41
CA THR A 107 2.10 22.98 -8.69
C THR A 107 1.82 23.79 -7.43
N GLU A 108 0.94 23.28 -6.56
CA GLU A 108 0.62 23.93 -5.29
C GLU A 108 1.74 23.83 -4.27
N TRP A 109 2.64 22.85 -4.40
CA TRP A 109 3.89 22.84 -3.61
C TRP A 109 4.80 24.00 -3.99
N MET A 110 4.96 24.30 -5.29
CA MET A 110 5.74 25.45 -5.73
C MET A 110 5.16 26.78 -5.22
N VAL A 111 3.83 26.91 -5.25
CA VAL A 111 3.13 28.06 -4.66
C VAL A 111 3.36 28.12 -3.14
N LEU A 112 3.32 26.97 -2.46
CA LEU A 112 3.64 26.88 -1.02
C LEU A 112 5.07 27.34 -0.72
N CYS A 113 6.06 26.94 -1.51
CA CYS A 113 7.45 27.38 -1.33
C CYS A 113 7.64 28.89 -1.53
N ARG A 114 6.76 29.56 -2.30
CA ARG A 114 6.79 31.03 -2.45
C ARG A 114 6.24 31.76 -1.23
N ARG A 115 5.23 31.21 -0.56
CA ARG A 115 4.57 31.84 0.60
C ARG A 115 5.22 31.50 1.95
N SER A 116 5.90 30.37 2.06
CA SER A 116 6.45 29.87 3.32
C SER A 116 7.94 29.59 3.18
N GLU A 117 8.75 30.29 3.97
CA GLU A 117 10.19 30.06 4.02
C GLU A 117 10.52 28.66 4.55
N PHE A 118 9.74 28.15 5.51
CA PHE A 118 9.92 26.79 6.01
C PHE A 118 9.68 25.74 4.93
N ALA A 119 8.65 25.90 4.09
CA ALA A 119 8.42 24.95 3.01
C ALA A 119 9.51 24.97 1.93
N ARG A 120 10.25 26.08 1.79
CA ARG A 120 11.37 26.21 0.86
C ARG A 120 12.62 25.45 1.31
N THR A 121 12.76 25.15 2.60
CA THR A 121 13.87 24.32 3.10
C THR A 121 13.62 22.82 2.90
N LEU A 122 12.40 22.43 2.52
CA LEU A 122 11.99 21.04 2.35
C LEU A 122 11.97 20.63 0.88
N THR A 123 12.42 19.40 0.61
CA THR A 123 12.22 18.77 -0.69
C THR A 123 10.77 18.33 -0.85
N TYR A 124 10.28 18.18 -2.09
CA TYR A 124 8.90 17.75 -2.36
C TYR A 124 8.52 16.45 -1.65
N VAL A 125 9.46 15.50 -1.54
CA VAL A 125 9.30 14.21 -0.83
C VAL A 125 9.04 14.39 0.67
N GLN A 126 9.62 15.43 1.28
CA GLN A 126 9.51 15.72 2.71
C GLN A 126 8.28 16.56 3.04
N ILE A 127 7.64 17.19 2.06
CA ILE A 127 6.46 18.04 2.30
C ILE A 127 5.34 17.32 3.05
N PRO A 128 4.95 16.08 2.70
CA PRO A 128 3.90 15.36 3.43
C PRO A 128 4.21 15.09 4.90
N GLU A 129 5.47 15.18 5.33
CA GLU A 129 5.85 15.04 6.73
C GLU A 129 5.35 16.23 7.57
N TYR A 130 5.33 17.43 6.99
CA TYR A 130 4.98 18.68 7.68
C TYR A 130 3.68 19.31 7.20
N PHE A 131 3.22 18.97 6.01
CA PHE A 131 2.02 19.50 5.40
C PHE A 131 1.04 18.38 5.02
N VAL A 132 -0.24 18.71 4.97
CA VAL A 132 -1.34 17.84 4.57
C VAL A 132 -1.98 18.42 3.32
N TRP A 133 -2.19 17.57 2.31
CA TRP A 133 -2.89 17.95 1.11
C TRP A 133 -4.41 17.93 1.34
N ASN A 134 -5.09 19.04 1.04
CA ASN A 134 -6.55 19.08 0.99
C ASN A 134 -7.03 18.94 -0.45
N ASN A 135 -7.62 17.79 -0.80
CA ASN A 135 -8.06 17.52 -2.16
C ASN A 135 -9.29 18.35 -2.60
N THR A 136 -10.08 18.87 -1.63
CA THR A 136 -11.26 19.69 -1.90
C THR A 136 -10.85 21.13 -2.24
N THR A 137 -9.99 21.73 -1.42
CA THR A 137 -9.52 23.11 -1.63
C THR A 137 -8.30 23.20 -2.52
N LYS A 138 -7.63 22.07 -2.80
CA LYS A 138 -6.38 21.98 -3.57
C LYS A 138 -5.26 22.82 -2.96
N VAL A 139 -5.10 22.75 -1.64
CA VAL A 139 -4.09 23.53 -0.91
C VAL A 139 -3.37 22.64 0.10
N TRP A 140 -2.07 22.88 0.25
CA TRP A 140 -1.27 22.34 1.35
C TRP A 140 -1.50 23.14 2.63
N SER A 141 -1.82 22.48 3.75
CA SER A 141 -1.93 23.10 5.07
C SER A 141 -0.97 22.45 6.05
N GLU A 142 -0.58 23.16 7.11
CA GLU A 142 0.33 22.59 8.11
C GLU A 142 -0.28 21.38 8.82
N ARG A 143 0.54 20.35 8.99
CA ARG A 143 0.17 19.11 9.65
C ARG A 143 0.13 19.32 11.15
N LYS A 144 -1.04 19.07 11.74
CA LYS A 144 -1.23 19.12 13.20
C LYS A 144 -0.84 17.82 13.91
N LYS A 145 -1.00 16.66 13.25
CA LYS A 145 -0.79 15.32 13.85
C LYS A 145 -0.29 14.28 12.85
N GLY A 146 0.44 13.30 13.36
CA GLY A 146 0.93 12.13 12.61
C GLY A 146 2.19 12.39 11.80
N LYS A 147 2.72 11.33 11.18
CA LYS A 147 3.85 11.39 10.23
C LYS A 147 3.50 10.62 8.97
N THR A 148 3.78 11.23 7.83
CA THR A 148 3.58 10.64 6.50
C THR A 148 4.86 10.82 5.70
N ILE A 149 5.27 9.79 4.97
CA ILE A 149 6.41 9.83 4.05
C ILE A 149 5.89 10.04 2.63
N GLY A 150 6.43 11.03 1.92
CA GLY A 150 6.16 11.18 0.49
C GLY A 150 6.89 10.12 -0.33
N ARG A 151 6.26 9.61 -1.39
CA ARG A 151 6.93 8.77 -2.39
C ARG A 151 6.57 9.27 -3.77
N ILE A 152 7.59 9.64 -4.55
CA ILE A 152 7.41 10.07 -5.93
C ILE A 152 6.91 8.88 -6.75
N VAL A 153 5.86 9.13 -7.53
CA VAL A 153 5.31 8.21 -8.52
C VAL A 153 5.32 8.97 -9.85
N ALA A 154 6.11 8.46 -10.79
CA ALA A 154 6.15 8.93 -12.17
C ALA A 154 5.30 8.00 -13.04
#